data_AF-A0A2D4MW25-F1
#
_entry.id   AF-A0A2D4MW25-F1
#
_cell.length_a   1.000
_cell.length_b   1.000
_cell.length_c   1.000
_cell.angle_alpha   90.00
_cell.angle_beta   90.00
_cell.angle_gamma   90.00
#
_symmetry.space_group_name_H-M   'P 1'
#
loop_
_entity.id
_entity.type
_entity.pdbx_description
1 polymer ?
#
loop_
_entity_poly.entity_id
_entity_poly.type
_entity_poly.pdbx_seq_one_letter_code
_entity_poly.pdbx_strand_id
1 'polypeptide(L)'
;KWDMVCRRVWASGTESEMFNKLESIAMSDAPRTPVLGCQISRALEPAAVGGEFVTSRINWVVQSSAVDYLHLMLVSMKWLFDVFDIDGRFCISIHDEVRYLVKSEDRYRAALALQITNLLTRCMFAYKLGLQDLPQSVAFFSAVDIDHCLRKEATMDCVTPSNPGGLEQSYNVPQGEALDIYKLIKITKGSLEKGK
;
A
#
# COMPACT_ATOMS: atom_id res chain seq x y z
N LYS A 1 -42.54 5.95 -20.56
CA LYS A 1 -41.38 5.94 -19.63
C LYS A 1 -40.36 5.00 -20.23
N TRP A 2 -39.34 5.53 -20.87
CA TRP A 2 -38.23 4.74 -21.39
C TRP A 2 -37.14 4.76 -20.33
N ASP A 3 -36.95 3.63 -19.66
CA ASP A 3 -35.81 3.40 -18.75
C ASP A 3 -34.57 3.19 -19.64
N MET A 4 -34.03 4.30 -20.17
CA MET A 4 -32.85 4.33 -21.03
C MET A 4 -31.58 4.66 -20.22
N VAL A 5 -31.40 4.03 -19.06
CA VAL A 5 -30.07 3.94 -18.44
C VAL A 5 -29.59 2.50 -18.58
N CYS A 6 -29.33 2.11 -19.84
CA CYS A 6 -28.55 0.90 -20.08
C CYS A 6 -27.24 1.05 -19.31
N ARG A 7 -27.04 0.18 -18.32
CA ARG A 7 -25.80 0.05 -17.55
C ARG A 7 -24.65 -0.02 -18.55
N ARG A 8 -23.82 1.03 -18.62
CA ARG A 8 -22.63 1.03 -19.47
C ARG A 8 -21.71 -0.06 -18.92
N VAL A 9 -21.55 -1.13 -19.68
CA VAL A 9 -20.58 -2.18 -19.35
C VAL A 9 -19.36 -1.89 -20.21
N TRP A 10 -18.25 -1.61 -19.56
CA TRP A 10 -16.96 -1.48 -20.21
C TRP A 10 -16.57 -2.86 -20.76
N ALA A 11 -16.09 -2.90 -22.00
CA ALA A 11 -15.73 -4.13 -22.70
C ALA A 11 -14.38 -3.96 -23.40
N SER A 12 -13.67 -5.08 -23.55
CA SER A 12 -12.31 -5.17 -24.11
C SER A 12 -11.21 -4.78 -23.11
N GLY A 13 -10.32 -5.72 -22.79
CA GLY A 13 -9.21 -5.54 -21.86
C GLY A 13 -9.53 -5.88 -20.41
N THR A 14 -8.49 -6.13 -19.61
CA THR A 14 -8.59 -6.43 -18.17
C THR A 14 -9.03 -5.22 -17.35
N GLU A 15 -8.68 -4.00 -17.78
CA GLU A 15 -9.07 -2.76 -17.11
C GLU A 15 -10.60 -2.54 -17.13
N SER A 16 -11.28 -3.00 -18.19
CA SER A 16 -12.74 -2.94 -18.29
C SER A 16 -13.42 -3.66 -17.11
N GLU A 17 -12.88 -4.81 -16.70
CA GLU A 17 -13.41 -5.58 -15.56
C GLU A 17 -13.24 -4.83 -14.23
N MET A 18 -12.10 -4.15 -14.06
CA MET A 18 -11.86 -3.28 -12.91
C MET A 18 -12.87 -2.12 -12.87
N PHE A 19 -13.08 -1.41 -13.98
CA PHE A 19 -14.05 -0.31 -14.03
C PHE A 19 -15.47 -0.79 -13.77
N ASN A 20 -15.88 -1.91 -14.38
CA ASN A 20 -17.18 -2.51 -14.12
C ASN A 20 -17.38 -2.82 -12.63
N LYS A 21 -16.34 -3.34 -11.96
CA LYS A 21 -16.41 -3.63 -10.52
C LYS A 21 -16.50 -2.34 -9.70
N LEU A 22 -15.70 -1.33 -9.99
CA LEU A 22 -15.73 -0.04 -9.28
C LEU A 22 -17.08 0.66 -9.43
N GLU A 23 -17.63 0.70 -10.64
CA GLU A 23 -18.95 1.26 -10.91
C GLU A 23 -20.05 0.48 -10.19
N SER A 24 -19.94 -0.86 -10.14
CA SER A 24 -20.91 -1.69 -9.42
C SER A 24 -20.98 -1.37 -7.92
N ILE A 25 -19.83 -1.03 -7.31
CA ILE A 25 -19.75 -0.62 -5.90
C ILE A 25 -20.30 0.80 -5.73
N ALA A 26 -19.87 1.73 -6.58
CA ALA A 26 -20.29 3.14 -6.52
C ALA A 26 -21.79 3.36 -6.74
N MET A 27 -22.44 2.48 -7.51
CA MET A 27 -23.88 2.51 -7.78
C MET A 27 -24.72 1.64 -6.83
N SER A 28 -24.10 0.92 -5.90
CA SER A 28 -24.83 0.12 -4.91
C SER A 28 -25.59 1.01 -3.92
N ASP A 29 -26.69 0.52 -3.36
CA ASP A 29 -27.53 1.30 -2.43
C ASP A 29 -26.75 1.83 -1.21
N ALA A 30 -25.76 1.06 -0.75
CA ALA A 30 -24.84 1.43 0.32
C ALA A 30 -23.40 1.17 -0.15
N PRO A 31 -22.75 2.13 -0.86
CA PRO A 31 -21.40 1.96 -1.38
C PRO A 31 -20.40 1.68 -0.26
N ARG A 32 -19.70 0.54 -0.38
CA ARG A 32 -18.73 0.06 0.60
C ARG A 32 -17.45 -0.40 -0.07
N THR A 33 -16.31 -0.17 0.59
CA THR A 33 -15.03 -0.70 0.11
C THR A 33 -15.05 -2.23 0.08
N PRO A 34 -14.41 -2.87 -0.90
CA PRO A 34 -14.54 -4.31 -1.11
C PRO A 34 -13.82 -5.17 -0.06
N VAL A 35 -12.87 -4.58 0.68
CA VAL A 35 -12.00 -5.35 1.59
C VAL A 35 -12.43 -5.21 3.05
N LEU A 36 -12.47 -3.98 3.58
CA LEU A 36 -12.85 -3.72 4.98
C LEU A 36 -14.32 -3.29 5.13
N GLY A 37 -15.02 -3.02 4.04
CA GLY A 37 -16.44 -2.66 4.09
C GLY A 37 -16.71 -1.26 4.63
N CYS A 38 -15.73 -0.34 4.54
CA CYS A 38 -15.89 1.05 4.90
C CYS A 38 -16.96 1.69 4.01
N GLN A 39 -17.94 2.36 4.60
CA GLN A 39 -19.08 2.94 3.88
C GLN A 39 -18.83 4.41 3.55
N ILE A 40 -19.31 4.85 2.39
CA ILE A 40 -19.26 6.27 2.00
C ILE A 40 -20.07 7.13 2.97
N SER A 41 -19.73 8.41 3.06
CA SER A 41 -20.55 9.36 3.82
C SER A 41 -22.01 9.31 3.37
N ARG A 42 -22.94 9.30 4.33
CA ARG A 42 -24.39 9.22 4.08
C ARG A 42 -24.89 10.31 3.11
N ALA A 43 -24.23 11.47 3.10
CA ALA A 43 -24.56 12.57 2.20
C ALA A 43 -24.29 12.28 0.72
N LEU A 44 -23.51 11.24 0.39
CA LEU A 44 -23.17 10.82 -0.97
C LEU A 44 -23.80 9.47 -1.34
N GLU A 45 -24.65 8.89 -0.48
CA GLU A 45 -25.37 7.66 -0.80
C GLU A 45 -26.41 7.92 -1.91
N PRO A 46 -26.68 6.93 -2.80
CA PRO A 46 -27.69 7.09 -3.85
C PRO A 46 -29.07 7.51 -3.33
N ALA A 47 -29.44 7.14 -2.10
CA ALA A 47 -30.68 7.57 -1.47
C ALA A 47 -30.75 9.09 -1.23
N ALA A 48 -29.60 9.76 -1.03
CA ALA A 48 -29.52 11.20 -0.77
C ALA A 48 -29.32 12.04 -2.03
N VAL A 49 -28.50 11.56 -2.98
CA VAL A 49 -28.11 12.34 -4.18
C VAL A 49 -28.64 11.77 -5.50
N GLY A 50 -29.33 10.64 -5.46
CA GLY A 50 -29.78 9.93 -6.66
C GLY A 50 -28.62 9.56 -7.59
N GLY A 51 -28.74 10.00 -8.85
CA GLY A 51 -27.75 9.77 -9.92
C GLY A 51 -26.61 10.80 -9.98
N GLU A 52 -26.59 11.81 -9.12
CA GLU A 52 -25.53 12.83 -9.12
C GLU A 52 -24.24 12.31 -8.46
N PHE A 53 -23.12 13.01 -8.71
CA PHE A 53 -21.80 12.73 -8.13
C PHE A 53 -21.22 11.32 -8.37
N VAL A 54 -21.66 10.61 -9.42
CA VAL A 54 -21.16 9.27 -9.78
C VAL A 54 -19.64 9.24 -9.91
N THR A 55 -19.04 10.24 -10.56
CA THR A 55 -17.58 10.35 -10.72
C THR A 55 -16.87 10.49 -9.37
N SER A 56 -17.39 11.31 -8.46
CA SER A 56 -16.88 11.44 -7.10
C SER A 56 -17.00 10.14 -6.31
N ARG A 57 -18.10 9.39 -6.47
CA ARG A 57 -18.29 8.08 -5.83
C ARG A 57 -17.29 7.04 -6.35
N ILE A 58 -17.07 6.97 -7.66
CA ILE A 58 -16.07 6.07 -8.25
C ILE A 58 -14.67 6.40 -7.72
N ASN A 59 -14.29 7.68 -7.71
CA ASN A 59 -13.02 8.13 -7.14
C ASN A 59 -12.92 7.79 -5.66
N TRP A 60 -14.01 7.94 -4.90
CA TRP A 60 -14.08 7.57 -3.49
C TRP A 60 -13.86 6.07 -3.29
N VAL A 61 -14.43 5.19 -4.13
CA VAL A 61 -14.20 3.75 -4.03
C VAL A 61 -12.71 3.42 -4.19
N VAL A 62 -12.04 4.01 -5.19
CA VAL A 62 -10.60 3.78 -5.43
C VAL A 62 -9.76 4.29 -4.25
N GLN A 63 -9.96 5.55 -3.85
CA GLN A 63 -9.17 6.17 -2.78
C GLN A 63 -9.42 5.50 -1.42
N SER A 64 -10.67 5.19 -1.09
CA SER A 64 -10.99 4.52 0.17
C SER A 64 -10.49 3.08 0.19
N SER A 65 -10.46 2.39 -0.95
CA SER A 65 -9.81 1.08 -1.04
C SER A 65 -8.30 1.15 -0.83
N ALA A 66 -7.64 2.24 -1.25
CA ALA A 66 -6.23 2.47 -0.92
C ALA A 66 -6.02 2.70 0.59
N VAL A 67 -6.97 3.34 1.27
CA VAL A 67 -6.96 3.49 2.73
C VAL A 67 -7.16 2.14 3.43
N ASP A 68 -8.04 1.26 2.92
CA ASP A 68 -8.16 -0.12 3.42
C ASP A 68 -6.82 -0.88 3.34
N TYR A 69 -6.08 -0.68 2.24
CA TYR A 69 -4.75 -1.25 2.05
C TYR A 69 -3.78 -0.75 3.12
N LEU A 70 -3.75 0.57 3.36
CA LEU A 70 -2.93 1.18 4.41
C LEU A 70 -3.27 0.60 5.79
N HIS A 71 -4.56 0.51 6.14
CA HIS A 71 -4.96 -0.05 7.44
C HIS A 71 -4.50 -1.50 7.63
N LEU A 72 -4.65 -2.35 6.61
CA LEU A 72 -4.16 -3.73 6.66
C LEU A 72 -2.64 -3.78 6.79
N MET A 73 -1.92 -2.91 6.09
CA MET A 73 -0.47 -2.80 6.24
C MET A 73 -0.07 -2.42 7.66
N LEU A 74 -0.68 -1.37 8.23
CA LEU A 74 -0.35 -0.89 9.57
C LEU A 74 -0.64 -1.94 10.65
N VAL A 75 -1.80 -2.61 10.55
CA VAL A 75 -2.20 -3.65 11.50
C VAL A 75 -1.29 -4.87 11.39
N SER A 76 -1.00 -5.34 10.17
CA SER A 76 -0.12 -6.50 9.95
C SER A 76 1.30 -6.20 10.40
N MET A 77 1.81 -5.00 10.10
CA MET A 77 3.14 -4.59 10.51
C MET A 77 3.26 -4.50 12.04
N LYS A 78 2.28 -3.88 12.68
CA LYS A 78 2.22 -3.81 14.14
C LYS A 78 2.18 -5.20 14.77
N TRP A 79 1.36 -6.10 14.22
CA TRP A 79 1.27 -7.48 14.69
C TRP A 79 2.62 -8.22 14.56
N LEU A 80 3.32 -8.08 13.42
CA LEU A 80 4.65 -8.66 13.24
C LEU A 80 5.68 -8.07 14.20
N PHE A 81 5.63 -6.76 14.46
CA PHE A 81 6.52 -6.12 15.45
C PHE A 81 6.29 -6.67 16.86
N ASP A 82 5.03 -6.78 17.26
CA ASP A 82 4.66 -7.27 18.58
C ASP A 82 4.99 -8.77 18.75
N VAL A 83 4.77 -9.60 17.72
CA VAL A 83 5.02 -11.05 17.78
C VAL A 83 6.51 -11.39 17.76
N PHE A 84 7.29 -10.71 16.93
CA PHE A 84 8.71 -11.00 16.78
C PHE A 84 9.60 -10.09 17.63
N ASP A 85 9.03 -9.22 18.47
CA ASP A 85 9.79 -8.27 19.30
C ASP A 85 10.77 -7.44 18.44
N ILE A 86 10.23 -6.82 17.38
CA ILE A 86 10.96 -5.89 16.51
C ILE A 86 10.76 -4.49 17.06
N ASP A 87 11.84 -3.84 17.49
CA ASP A 87 11.78 -2.49 18.06
C ASP A 87 11.64 -1.44 16.97
N GLY A 88 10.41 -1.04 16.70
CA GLY A 88 10.09 0.02 15.77
C GLY A 88 8.68 0.59 15.97
N ARG A 89 8.44 1.73 15.32
CA ARG A 89 7.15 2.42 15.34
C ARG A 89 6.80 2.97 13.97
N PHE A 90 5.50 3.04 13.70
CA PHE A 90 4.99 3.79 12.55
C PHE A 90 5.41 5.26 12.68
N CYS A 91 5.90 5.83 11.58
CA CYS A 91 6.34 7.22 11.54
C CYS A 91 5.38 8.07 10.70
N ILE A 92 5.23 7.72 9.43
CA ILE A 92 4.41 8.49 8.50
C ILE A 92 3.95 7.63 7.33
N SER A 93 2.79 7.97 6.78
CA SER A 93 2.31 7.48 5.49
C SER A 93 2.04 8.67 4.59
N ILE A 94 2.66 8.71 3.40
CA ILE A 94 2.47 9.78 2.41
C ILE A 94 2.21 9.12 1.07
N HIS A 95 1.07 9.41 0.45
CA HIS A 95 0.67 8.80 -0.83
C HIS A 95 0.69 7.26 -0.77
N ASP A 96 1.61 6.65 -1.50
CA ASP A 96 1.85 5.22 -1.63
C ASP A 96 3.02 4.73 -0.74
N GLU A 97 3.59 5.61 0.08
CA GLU A 97 4.72 5.29 0.97
C GLU A 97 4.27 5.12 2.42
N VAL A 98 4.81 4.09 3.07
CA VAL A 98 4.67 3.84 4.51
C VAL A 98 6.08 3.73 5.11
N ARG A 99 6.40 4.58 6.09
CA ARG A 99 7.71 4.66 6.72
C ARG A 99 7.63 4.32 8.20
N TYR A 100 8.60 3.54 8.67
CA TYR A 100 8.75 3.12 10.05
C TYR A 100 10.10 3.59 10.58
N LEU A 101 10.14 4.03 11.84
CA LEU A 101 11.38 4.22 12.57
C LEU A 101 11.67 2.91 13.31
N VAL A 102 12.84 2.34 13.09
CA VAL A 102 13.24 1.03 13.62
C VAL A 102 14.63 1.15 14.22
N LYS A 103 14.89 0.44 15.31
CA LYS A 103 16.22 0.35 15.88
C LYS A 103 17.18 -0.30 14.88
N SER A 104 18.42 0.18 14.80
CA SER A 104 19.38 -0.27 13.79
C SER A 104 19.61 -1.78 13.78
N GLU A 105 19.56 -2.44 14.94
CA GLU A 105 19.71 -3.91 15.06
C GLU A 105 18.59 -4.68 14.36
N ASP A 106 17.41 -4.08 14.27
CA ASP A 106 16.18 -4.71 13.77
C ASP A 106 15.82 -4.29 12.34
N ARG A 107 16.59 -3.39 11.73
CA ARG A 107 16.30 -2.80 10.41
C ARG A 107 16.00 -3.84 9.31
N TYR A 108 16.77 -4.92 9.24
CA TYR A 108 16.58 -5.96 8.21
C TYR A 108 15.40 -6.88 8.52
N ARG A 109 15.14 -7.14 9.81
CA ARG A 109 13.96 -7.91 10.26
C ARG A 109 12.69 -7.12 9.96
N ALA A 110 12.69 -5.82 10.26
CA ALA A 110 11.58 -4.93 9.91
C ALA A 110 11.38 -4.82 8.39
N ALA A 111 12.46 -4.71 7.59
CA ALA A 111 12.34 -4.69 6.14
C ALA A 111 11.73 -5.99 5.58
N LEU A 112 12.11 -7.16 6.12
CA LEU A 112 11.47 -8.43 5.76
C LEU A 112 10.01 -8.49 6.21
N ALA A 113 9.69 -8.00 7.41
CA ALA A 113 8.33 -7.94 7.92
C ALA A 113 7.44 -7.03 7.06
N LEU A 114 7.99 -5.97 6.45
CA LEU A 114 7.27 -5.10 5.54
C LEU A 114 6.94 -5.80 4.21
N GLN A 115 7.87 -6.61 3.70
CA GLN A 115 7.61 -7.47 2.54
C GLN A 115 6.48 -8.49 2.82
N ILE A 116 6.53 -9.15 3.98
CA ILE A 116 5.47 -10.09 4.41
C ILE A 116 4.14 -9.37 4.59
N THR A 117 4.15 -8.18 5.18
CA THR A 117 2.96 -7.33 5.35
C THR A 117 2.28 -7.02 4.01
N ASN A 118 3.06 -6.69 2.99
CA ASN A 118 2.53 -6.44 1.66
C ASN A 118 1.92 -7.70 1.05
N LEU A 119 2.59 -8.84 1.17
CA LEU A 119 2.08 -10.14 0.74
C LEU A 119 0.73 -10.46 1.41
N LEU A 120 0.64 -10.35 2.74
CA LEU A 120 -0.60 -10.61 3.49
C LEU A 120 -1.73 -9.68 3.05
N THR A 121 -1.42 -8.38 2.87
CA THR A 121 -2.40 -7.39 2.41
C THR A 121 -2.91 -7.73 1.01
N ARG A 122 -2.01 -8.04 0.07
CA ARG A 122 -2.36 -8.43 -1.30
C ARG A 122 -3.18 -9.72 -1.34
N CYS A 123 -2.82 -10.72 -0.54
CA CYS A 123 -3.59 -11.96 -0.42
C CYS A 123 -5.02 -11.69 0.08
N MET A 124 -5.17 -10.83 1.09
CA MET A 124 -6.49 -10.45 1.60
C MET A 124 -7.33 -9.74 0.54
N PHE A 125 -6.74 -8.83 -0.23
CA PHE A 125 -7.41 -8.17 -1.35
C PHE A 125 -7.83 -9.18 -2.44
N ALA A 126 -6.92 -10.06 -2.86
CA ALA A 126 -7.20 -11.09 -3.85
C ALA A 126 -8.38 -11.99 -3.39
N TYR A 127 -8.31 -12.48 -2.15
CA TYR A 127 -9.34 -13.32 -1.56
C TYR A 127 -10.71 -12.62 -1.51
N LYS A 128 -10.76 -11.36 -1.07
CA LYS A 128 -12.01 -10.57 -1.02
C LYS A 128 -12.61 -10.29 -2.40
N LEU A 129 -11.77 -10.23 -3.43
CA LEU A 129 -12.20 -10.08 -4.82
C LEU A 129 -12.54 -11.42 -5.49
N GLY A 130 -12.39 -12.55 -4.79
CA GLY A 130 -12.68 -13.89 -5.30
C GLY A 130 -11.53 -14.52 -6.09
N LEU A 131 -10.34 -13.92 -6.06
CA LEU A 131 -9.13 -14.47 -6.66
C LEU A 131 -8.43 -15.39 -5.64
N GLN A 132 -8.18 -16.64 -6.04
CA GLN A 132 -7.52 -17.64 -5.18
C GLN A 132 -5.99 -17.59 -5.28
N ASP A 133 -5.47 -17.07 -6.39
CA ASP A 133 -4.03 -16.99 -6.66
C ASP A 133 -3.54 -15.54 -6.65
N LEU A 134 -2.33 -15.33 -6.12
CA LEU A 134 -1.64 -14.05 -6.15
C LEU A 134 -0.34 -14.18 -6.96
N PRO A 135 -0.16 -13.40 -8.04
CA PRO A 135 1.10 -13.40 -8.79
C PRO A 135 2.28 -12.93 -7.92
N GLN A 136 3.42 -13.61 -8.06
CA GLN A 136 4.64 -13.25 -7.32
C GLN A 136 5.10 -11.80 -7.58
N SER A 137 4.88 -11.29 -8.79
CA SER A 137 5.27 -9.92 -9.18
C SER A 137 4.59 -8.82 -8.38
N VAL A 138 3.41 -9.09 -7.80
CA VAL A 138 2.68 -8.13 -6.95
C VAL A 138 2.77 -8.45 -5.47
N ALA A 139 3.29 -9.63 -5.11
CA ALA A 139 3.40 -10.11 -3.75
C ALA A 139 4.41 -9.30 -2.93
N PHE A 140 5.53 -8.94 -3.55
CA PHE A 140 6.64 -8.24 -2.88
C PHE A 140 6.85 -6.86 -3.49
N PHE A 141 7.30 -5.91 -2.66
CA PHE A 141 7.84 -4.65 -3.15
C PHE A 141 9.09 -4.91 -3.98
N SER A 142 9.34 -4.05 -4.98
CA SER A 142 10.57 -4.05 -5.75
C SER A 142 11.80 -3.97 -4.85
N ALA A 143 11.76 -3.09 -3.86
CA ALA A 143 12.74 -2.98 -2.79
C ALA A 143 12.09 -2.36 -1.55
N VAL A 144 12.72 -2.57 -0.39
CA VAL A 144 12.47 -1.82 0.84
C VAL A 144 13.69 -0.94 1.12
N ASP A 145 13.44 0.35 1.25
CA ASP A 145 14.45 1.35 1.54
C ASP A 145 14.72 1.46 3.04
N ILE A 146 16.00 1.42 3.41
CA ILE A 146 16.50 1.59 4.78
C ILE A 146 17.48 2.75 4.78
N ASP A 147 17.19 3.77 5.59
CA ASP A 147 17.98 4.99 5.59
C ASP A 147 17.90 5.73 6.93
N HIS A 148 18.89 6.58 7.19
CA HIS A 148 18.90 7.53 8.29
C HIS A 148 18.27 8.87 7.92
N CYS A 149 18.18 9.20 6.62
CA CYS A 149 17.53 10.40 6.12
C CYS A 149 16.29 10.08 5.27
N LEU A 150 15.39 11.05 5.12
CA LEU A 150 14.21 10.90 4.28
C LEU A 150 14.49 11.46 2.88
N ARG A 151 14.57 10.55 1.90
CA ARG A 151 14.71 10.86 0.47
C ARG A 151 13.86 9.91 -0.35
N LYS A 152 13.59 10.28 -1.60
CA LYS A 152 12.72 9.49 -2.50
C LYS A 152 13.30 8.10 -2.78
N GLU A 153 14.61 8.03 -3.00
CA GLU A 153 15.36 6.79 -3.21
C GLU A 153 16.57 6.80 -2.26
N ALA A 154 16.75 5.72 -1.50
CA ALA A 154 17.81 5.63 -0.48
C ALA A 154 19.24 5.79 -1.05
N THR A 155 19.46 5.47 -2.32
CA THR A 155 20.76 5.59 -2.99
C THR A 155 21.01 6.97 -3.61
N MET A 156 20.05 7.89 -3.52
CA MET A 156 20.17 9.21 -4.16
C MET A 156 20.96 10.17 -3.27
N ASP A 157 22.02 10.77 -3.79
CA ASP A 157 22.83 11.76 -3.07
C ASP A 157 22.19 13.17 -3.02
N CYS A 158 21.04 13.35 -3.67
CA CYS A 158 20.27 14.60 -3.67
C CYS A 158 21.10 15.85 -4.06
N VAL A 159 21.92 15.70 -5.11
CA VAL A 159 22.64 16.82 -5.74
C VAL A 159 21.64 17.75 -6.42
N THR A 160 21.69 19.03 -6.08
CA THR A 160 20.84 20.07 -6.69
C THR A 160 21.68 21.32 -6.97
N PRO A 161 21.20 22.29 -7.79
CA PRO A 161 21.95 23.53 -8.03
C PRO A 161 22.30 24.30 -6.76
N SER A 162 21.47 24.22 -5.71
CA SER A 162 21.73 24.83 -4.39
C SER A 162 22.49 23.91 -3.42
N ASN A 163 22.62 22.62 -3.74
CA ASN A 163 23.41 21.64 -3.00
C ASN A 163 24.33 20.84 -3.95
N PRO A 164 25.37 21.48 -4.53
CA PRO A 164 26.18 20.86 -5.59
C PRO A 164 27.05 19.69 -5.10
N GLY A 165 27.36 19.62 -3.79
CA GLY A 165 28.09 18.51 -3.19
C GLY A 165 27.20 17.37 -2.68
N GLY A 166 25.88 17.43 -2.88
CA GLY A 166 24.99 16.36 -2.40
C GLY A 166 24.99 16.18 -0.88
N LEU A 167 24.42 15.07 -0.41
CA LEU A 167 24.27 14.74 1.00
C LEU A 167 25.55 14.14 1.59
N GLU A 168 26.25 13.32 0.83
CA GLU A 168 27.44 12.63 1.26
C GLU A 168 28.61 13.60 1.43
N GLN A 169 28.93 14.42 0.41
CA GLN A 169 30.08 15.33 0.48
C GLN A 169 29.81 16.51 1.40
N SER A 170 28.63 17.13 1.33
CA SER A 170 28.35 18.39 2.04
C SER A 170 27.91 18.18 3.49
N TYR A 171 27.23 17.07 3.78
CA TYR A 171 26.62 16.82 5.10
C TYR A 171 27.10 15.53 5.77
N ASN A 172 28.00 14.76 5.12
CA ASN A 172 28.50 13.48 5.63
C ASN A 172 27.37 12.48 5.92
N VAL A 173 26.30 12.52 5.10
CA VAL A 173 25.18 11.58 5.18
C VAL A 173 25.35 10.53 4.07
N PRO A 174 25.74 9.28 4.41
CA PRO A 174 25.98 8.26 3.41
C PRO A 174 24.68 7.83 2.72
N GLN A 175 24.81 7.12 1.60
CA GLN A 175 23.68 6.46 0.94
C GLN A 175 23.08 5.36 1.82
N GLY A 176 21.75 5.22 1.76
CA GLY A 176 21.02 4.14 2.39
C GLY A 176 21.04 2.86 1.56
N GLU A 177 20.25 1.89 1.98
CA GLU A 177 20.15 0.57 1.35
C GLU A 177 18.77 0.37 0.72
N ALA A 178 18.71 -0.14 -0.51
CA ALA A 178 17.49 -0.61 -1.16
C ALA A 178 17.56 -2.13 -1.34
N LEU A 179 16.76 -2.87 -0.56
CA LEU A 179 16.85 -4.32 -0.49
C LEU A 179 15.59 -5.01 -1.05
N ASP A 180 15.78 -5.85 -2.06
CA ASP A 180 14.75 -6.75 -2.56
C ASP A 180 14.53 -7.94 -1.60
N ILE A 181 13.44 -8.68 -1.84
CA ILE A 181 13.07 -9.85 -1.02
C ILE A 181 14.17 -10.93 -0.99
N TYR A 182 14.90 -11.13 -2.08
CA TYR A 182 15.92 -12.18 -2.17
C TYR A 182 17.16 -11.84 -1.33
N LYS A 183 17.58 -10.57 -1.33
CA LYS A 183 18.64 -10.06 -0.45
C LYS A 183 18.21 -10.14 1.01
N LEU A 184 16.99 -9.72 1.33
CA LEU A 184 16.45 -9.77 2.69
C LEU A 184 16.40 -11.19 3.24
N ILE A 185 15.95 -12.17 2.46
CA ILE A 185 15.94 -13.58 2.87
C ILE A 185 17.35 -14.09 3.17
N LYS A 186 18.35 -13.72 2.36
CA LYS A 186 19.75 -14.11 2.60
C LYS A 186 20.31 -13.51 3.90
N ILE A 187 20.05 -12.22 4.14
CA ILE A 187 20.53 -11.50 5.34
C ILE A 187 19.87 -12.05 6.61
N THR A 188 18.55 -12.22 6.58
CA THR A 188 17.74 -12.65 7.73
C THR A 188 17.68 -14.17 7.91
N LYS A 189 18.29 -14.93 6.99
CA LYS A 189 18.15 -16.39 6.90
C LYS A 189 16.68 -16.84 6.83
N GLY A 190 15.81 -16.01 6.26
CA GLY A 190 14.38 -16.25 6.12
C GLY A 190 13.59 -16.23 7.43
N SER A 191 14.14 -15.66 8.51
CA SER A 191 13.49 -15.61 9.82
C SER A 191 13.34 -14.18 10.32
N LEU A 192 12.22 -13.92 10.99
CA LEU A 192 12.01 -12.70 11.75
C LEU A 192 12.46 -12.84 13.22
N GLU A 193 12.83 -14.03 13.68
CA GLU A 193 13.28 -14.25 15.07
C GLU A 193 14.54 -13.45 15.40
N LYS A 194 14.70 -13.05 16.68
CA LYS A 194 15.98 -12.55 17.16
C LYS A 194 17.01 -13.67 17.08
N GLY A 195 18.17 -13.38 16.50
CA GLY A 195 19.31 -14.29 16.54
C GLY A 195 19.62 -14.64 18.00
N LYS A 196 19.69 -15.94 18.31
CA LYS A 196 20.21 -16.40 19.60
C LYS A 196 21.68 -16.04 19.76
#